data_AF-B6VYK6-F1
#
_entry.id   AF-B6VYK6-F1
#
_cell.length_a   1.000
_cell.length_b   1.000
_cell.length_c   1.000
_cell.angle_alpha   90.00
_cell.angle_beta   90.00
_cell.angle_gamma   90.00
#
_symmetry.space_group_name_H-M   'P 1'
#
loop_
_entity.id
_entity.type
_entity.pdbx_description
1 polymer ?
#
loop_
_entity_poly.entity_id
_entity_poly.type
_entity_poly.pdbx_seq_one_letter_code
_entity_poly.pdbx_strand_id
1 'polypeptide(L)' 'MVTLEDLLTCLKTRDVSRHAMKTYKRITKAQLLAIDNATLFPLKRENVMLLFKLVNEFQEKTSLIVTANYSLTE' A
#
# COMPACT_ATOMS: atom_id res chain seq x y z
N MET A 1 -7.37 9.13 -8.41
CA MET A 1 -7.52 8.39 -7.15
C MET A 1 -7.15 6.94 -7.42
N VAL A 2 -6.45 6.26 -6.53
CA VAL A 2 -6.08 4.83 -6.65
C VAL A 2 -6.76 4.11 -5.50
N THR A 3 -7.47 3.01 -5.76
CA THR A 3 -8.11 2.25 -4.69
C THR A 3 -7.09 1.39 -3.94
N LEU A 4 -7.45 0.90 -2.74
CA LEU A 4 -6.60 -0.06 -2.03
C LEU A 4 -6.40 -1.35 -2.83
N GLU A 5 -7.42 -1.78 -3.58
CA GLU A 5 -7.34 -2.95 -4.46
C GLU A 5 -6.40 -2.73 -5.65
N ASP A 6 -6.44 -1.54 -6.27
CA ASP A 6 -5.48 -1.16 -7.31
C ASP A 6 -4.05 -1.15 -6.78
N LEU A 7 -3.84 -0.64 -5.55
CA LEU A 7 -2.54 -0.65 -4.90
C LEU A 7 -2.06 -2.09 -4.69
N LEU A 8 -2.88 -2.97 -4.14
CA LEU A 8 -2.53 -4.38 -3.90
C LEU A 8 -2.23 -5.10 -5.21
N THR A 9 -3.04 -4.89 -6.24
CA THR A 9 -2.83 -5.45 -7.58
C THR A 9 -1.52 -4.94 -8.18
N CYS A 10 -1.25 -3.64 -8.03
CA CYS A 10 0.01 -3.02 -8.43
C CYS A 10 1.20 -3.69 -7.73
N LEU A 11 1.13 -3.89 -6.41
CA LEU A 11 2.21 -4.53 -5.65
C LEU A 11 2.44 -5.99 -6.06
N LYS A 12 1.36 -6.75 -6.31
CA LYS A 12 1.43 -8.16 -6.73
C LYS A 12 2.03 -8.34 -8.13
N THR A 13 1.73 -7.43 -9.04
CA THR A 13 2.03 -7.60 -10.48
C THR A 13 3.16 -6.72 -10.99
N ARG A 14 3.80 -5.89 -10.14
CA ARG A 14 4.84 -4.93 -10.56
C ARG A 14 5.99 -5.56 -11.34
N ASP A 15 6.34 -6.82 -11.06
CA ASP A 15 7.50 -7.48 -11.67
C ASP A 15 7.18 -8.06 -13.06
N VAL A 16 5.89 -8.23 -13.39
CA VAL A 16 5.42 -8.82 -14.66
C VAL A 16 4.62 -7.85 -15.52
N SER A 17 4.04 -6.81 -14.94
CA SER A 17 3.23 -5.80 -15.64
C SER A 17 3.96 -4.47 -15.73
N ARG A 18 4.23 -4.02 -16.96
CA ARG A 18 4.83 -2.69 -17.22
C ARG A 18 3.96 -1.56 -16.66
N HIS A 19 2.64 -1.71 -16.72
CA HIS A 19 1.70 -0.74 -16.17
C HIS A 19 1.82 -0.67 -14.64
N ALA A 20 1.83 -1.84 -13.97
CA ALA A 20 2.02 -1.91 -12.52
C ALA A 20 3.38 -1.35 -12.09
N MET A 21 4.46 -1.64 -12.81
CA MET A 21 5.78 -1.08 -12.52
C MET A 21 5.80 0.46 -12.62
N LYS A 22 5.13 1.04 -13.61
CA LYS A 22 5.04 2.51 -13.75
C LYS A 22 4.29 3.13 -12.56
N THR A 23 3.17 2.52 -12.16
CA THR A 23 2.40 2.96 -11.00
C THR A 23 3.20 2.79 -9.71
N TYR A 24 3.88 1.67 -9.52
CA TYR A 24 4.76 1.42 -8.38
C TYR A 24 5.86 2.48 -8.26
N LYS A 25 6.59 2.76 -9.34
CA LYS A 25 7.61 3.82 -9.36
C LYS A 25 7.07 5.21 -9.05
N ARG A 26 5.81 5.48 -9.39
CA ARG A 26 5.16 6.75 -9.03
C ARG A 26 4.88 6.82 -7.53
N ILE A 27 4.37 5.73 -6.96
CA ILE A 27 4.04 5.65 -5.52
C ILE A 27 5.34 5.72 -4.70
N THR A 28 6.39 5.00 -5.08
CA THR A 28 7.66 4.98 -4.33
C THR A 28 8.47 6.27 -4.40
N LYS A 29 8.15 7.16 -5.35
CA LYS A 29 8.71 8.52 -5.42
C LYS A 29 7.89 9.56 -4.66
N ALA A 30 6.72 9.18 -4.14
CA ALA A 30 5.89 10.11 -3.39
C ALA A 30 6.56 10.46 -2.05
N GLN A 31 6.47 11.73 -1.66
CA GLN A 31 6.93 12.19 -0.35
C GLN A 31 5.90 11.89 0.75
N LEU A 32 4.64 11.70 0.36
CA LEU A 32 3.52 11.33 1.23
C LEU A 32 2.67 10.26 0.53
N LEU A 33 2.43 9.15 1.22
CA LEU A 33 1.41 8.18 0.86
C LEU A 33 0.32 8.19 1.96
N ALA A 34 -0.92 8.43 1.58
CA ALA A 34 -2.07 8.32 2.46
C ALA A 34 -2.94 7.14 2.03
N ILE A 35 -3.16 6.19 2.95
CA ILE A 35 -4.06 5.05 2.78
C ILE A 35 -5.24 5.28 3.72
N ASP A 36 -6.37 5.67 3.12
CA ASP A 36 -7.60 5.90 3.87
C ASP A 36 -8.38 4.60 4.10
N ASN A 37 -8.88 4.40 5.32
CA ASN A 37 -9.65 3.28 5.80
C ASN A 37 -9.10 1.92 5.33
N ALA A 38 -7.89 1.58 5.77
CA ALA A 38 -7.24 0.29 5.48
C ALA A 38 -8.05 -0.94 5.93
N THR A 39 -9.10 -0.71 6.72
CA THR A 39 -10.02 -1.69 7.29
C THR A 39 -11.34 -1.79 6.54
N LEU A 40 -11.48 -1.09 5.40
CA LEU A 40 -12.71 -1.09 4.60
C LEU A 40 -13.16 -2.51 4.23
N PHE A 41 -12.22 -3.44 4.05
CA PHE A 41 -12.49 -4.86 3.81
C PHE A 41 -11.51 -5.76 4.57
N PRO A 42 -11.89 -6.99 4.92
CA PRO A 42 -10.97 -7.97 5.51
C PRO A 42 -9.80 -8.24 4.56
N LEU A 43 -8.58 -7.91 4.98
CA LEU A 43 -7.38 -8.18 4.20
C LEU A 43 -6.91 -9.62 4.39
N LYS A 44 -6.71 -10.35 3.30
CA LYS A 44 -6.01 -11.64 3.33
C LYS A 44 -4.58 -11.46 3.85
N ARG A 45 -4.06 -12.48 4.53
CA ARG A 45 -2.68 -12.47 5.07
C ARG A 45 -1.62 -12.06 4.03
N GLU A 46 -1.77 -12.52 2.78
CA GLU A 46 -0.90 -12.11 1.67
C GLU A 46 -0.90 -10.61 1.40
N ASN A 47 -2.07 -9.95 1.47
CA ASN A 47 -2.23 -8.53 1.23
C ASN A 47 -1.61 -7.72 2.38
N VAL A 48 -1.79 -8.18 3.62
CA VAL A 48 -1.16 -7.58 4.80
C VAL A 48 0.37 -7.63 4.67
N MET A 49 0.92 -8.76 4.26
CA MET A 49 2.37 -8.90 4.04
C MET A 49 2.89 -7.96 2.94
N LEU A 50 2.12 -7.73 1.88
CA LEU A 50 2.50 -6.78 0.81
C LEU A 50 2.49 -5.33 1.31
N LEU A 51 1.49 -4.94 2.09
CA LEU A 51 1.46 -3.62 2.72
C LEU A 51 2.62 -3.45 3.69
N PHE A 52 2.94 -4.46 4.52
CA PHE A 52 4.08 -4.39 5.43
C PHE A 52 5.41 -4.23 4.69
N LYS A 53 5.60 -4.95 3.57
CA LYS A 53 6.76 -4.74 2.70
C LYS A 53 6.83 -3.32 2.13
N LEU A 54 5.67 -2.73 1.78
CA LEU A 54 5.61 -1.34 1.31
C LEU A 54 6.00 -0.35 2.41
N VAL A 55 5.53 -0.56 3.65
CA VAL A 55 5.94 0.26 4.81
C VAL A 55 7.45 0.23 5.00
N ASN A 56 8.05 -0.96 4.96
CA ASN A 56 9.50 -1.11 5.10
C ASN A 56 10.28 -0.42 3.97
N GLU A 57 9.77 -0.44 2.74
CA GLU A 57 10.41 0.28 1.62
C GLU A 57 10.42 1.79 1.85
N PHE A 58 9.38 2.31 2.53
CA PHE A 58 9.14 3.74 2.76
C PHE A 58 9.74 4.28 4.04
N GLN A 59 10.17 3.39 4.93
CA GLN A 59 10.87 3.74 6.16
C GLN A 59 12.00 4.73 5.86
N GLU A 60 12.02 5.84 6.61
CA GLU A 60 12.98 6.95 6.49
C GLU A 60 12.99 7.72 5.15
N LYS A 61 12.14 7.36 4.19
CA LYS A 61 12.10 7.97 2.84
C LYS A 61 10.81 8.75 2.55
N THR A 62 9.68 8.23 3.02
CA THR A 62 8.34 8.72 2.66
C THR A 62 7.46 8.81 3.89
N SER A 63 6.73 9.91 4.05
CA SER A 63 5.70 10.03 5.08
C SER A 63 4.53 9.10 4.75
N LEU A 64 4.07 8.32 5.71
CA LEU A 64 2.96 7.39 5.54
C LEU A 64 1.84 7.72 6.53
N ILE A 65 0.64 7.96 6.00
CA ILE A 65 -0.59 8.10 6.78
C ILE A 65 -1.45 6.88 6.50
N VAL A 66 -1.88 6.18 7.55
CA VAL A 66 -2.84 5.08 7.46
C VAL A 66 -3.98 5.39 8.41
N THR A 67 -5.19 5.44 7.89
CA THR A 67 -6.40 5.52 8.73
C THR A 67 -7.06 4.14 8.77
N ALA A 68 -7.60 3.79 9.93
CA ALA A 68 -8.26 2.52 10.18
C ALA A 68 -9.42 2.77 11.16
N ASN A 69 -10.52 2.06 10.96
CA ASN A 69 -11.73 2.20 11.77
C ASN A 69 -11.82 1.17 12.92
N TYR A 70 -10.78 0.35 13.13
CA TYR A 70 -10.64 -0.51 14.32
C TYR A 70 -9.63 0.08 15.29
N SER A 71 -9.92 0.00 16.59
CA SER A 71 -8.95 0.27 17.64
C SER A 71 -7.82 -0.77 17.60
N LEU A 72 -6.58 -0.34 17.83
CA LEU A 72 -5.39 -1.20 17.98
C LEU A 72 -5.39 -1.98 19.32
N THR A 73 -6.56 -2.35 19.81
CA THR A 73 -6.84 -3.05 21.08
C THR A 73 -8.03 -3.98 20.79
N GLU A 74 -7.99 -5.31 20.93
CA GLU A 74 -7.00 -6.29 21.44
C GLU A 74 -6.34 -7.13 20.33
#